data_AF-A0A2U1TPV0-F1
#
_entry.id   AF-A0A2U1TPV0-F1
#
_cell.length_a   1.000
_cell.length_b   1.000
_cell.length_c   1.000
_cell.angle_alpha   90.00
_cell.angle_beta   90.00
_cell.angle_gamma   90.00
#
_symmetry.space_group_name_H-M   'P 1'
#
loop_
_entity.id
_entity.type
_entity.pdbx_description
1 polymer ?
#
loop_
_entity_poly.entity_id
_entity_poly.type
_entity_poly.pdbx_seq_one_letter_code
_entity_poly.pdbx_strand_id
1 'polypeptide(L)'
;MSIFESLHTSRKTKIDEWVDALNSHIETVQTVAHSRTNPTPLLADGFDVLSHEPVVWQFPDGHRAPISNFASQQNWLRTLCAMSAATGETSYQEQATLVSDYFLNHFVDKTSGLFYWGGHRFINLDTLASEGPESKAQVHELKHHLPYYTLLYRVNAEKTLNFLQGFWHAHVEDWNALDLGRHGDYTKTRDPDVFLHARRDVVDPAQWPVLPLTKGLTFVNAGTDLIYAAFKYAEYTGDKHAADWGKHLYRQYVLARNPETGMPVYQFSSPLQREPVPEDDNQTQSWFGDRAQRQFGPEFGEIAREANVLFRDMRPLLIDNPLAMLDILHSQPDDEMLGWVISGLKNYYQYAYDVTSNTLRPMWNNGQDMTGYRFRRDGYYGKAGTELKPFALEGDYLLPLVRAYCLSGDEDLYALINTMLTRLNDEDIYDVASPMLLLAMIELAEHKQSEKWAENAWQLAEVLFEKHCHRGLFVRSAQHRYVRLDDPFPLALLTLIAACRNKLNAIPPFLTQGGYVHGDFRVNGENRIIYDVEFIYPELLTL
;
A
#
# COMPACT_ATOMS: atom_id res chain seq x y z
N MET A 1 7.17 31.70 -7.38
CA MET A 1 7.48 31.78 -5.95
C MET A 1 6.63 30.72 -5.28
N SER A 2 7.21 29.92 -4.39
CA SER A 2 6.44 28.88 -3.69
C SER A 2 5.37 29.55 -2.83
N ILE A 3 4.14 29.05 -2.87
CA ILE A 3 3.05 29.55 -2.01
C ILE A 3 3.37 29.34 -0.51
N PHE A 4 4.34 28.47 -0.20
CA PHE A 4 4.82 28.18 1.14
C PHE A 4 5.97 29.10 1.61
N GLU A 5 6.44 30.05 0.79
CA GLU A 5 7.58 30.94 1.13
C GLU A 5 7.27 31.84 2.35
N SER A 6 6.01 32.26 2.48
CA SER A 6 5.52 33.02 3.64
C SER A 6 5.57 32.19 4.93
N LEU A 7 5.18 30.91 4.86
CA LEU A 7 5.27 29.96 5.97
C LEU A 7 6.72 29.69 6.36
N HIS A 8 7.61 29.52 5.39
CA HIS A 8 9.04 29.33 5.65
C HIS A 8 9.63 30.51 6.45
N THR A 9 9.30 31.74 6.04
CA THR A 9 9.83 32.94 6.70
C THR A 9 9.21 33.14 8.09
N SER A 10 7.88 33.00 8.20
CA SER A 10 7.17 33.27 9.47
C SER A 10 7.34 32.16 10.51
N ARG A 11 7.62 30.92 10.09
CA ARG A 11 7.65 29.74 10.96
C ARG A 11 8.99 29.01 10.96
N LYS A 12 10.06 29.70 10.53
CA LYS A 12 11.41 29.15 10.44
C LYS A 12 11.83 28.36 11.68
N THR A 13 11.66 28.94 12.87
CA THR A 13 12.04 28.29 14.13
C THR A 13 11.34 26.94 14.33
N LYS A 14 10.05 26.83 13.97
CA LYS A 14 9.29 25.58 14.09
C LYS A 14 9.70 24.56 13.04
N ILE A 15 10.03 25.01 11.82
CA ILE A 15 10.60 24.15 10.79
C ILE A 15 11.93 23.57 11.26
N ASP A 16 12.80 24.40 11.84
CA ASP A 16 14.10 23.96 12.34
C ASP A 16 13.93 22.96 13.51
N GLU A 17 12.97 23.19 14.43
CA GLU A 17 12.59 22.23 15.48
C GLU A 17 12.14 20.87 14.91
N TRP A 18 11.32 20.88 13.86
CA TRP A 18 10.87 19.64 13.21
C TRP A 18 12.01 18.90 12.52
N VAL A 19 12.93 19.62 11.87
CA VAL A 19 14.12 19.04 11.24
C VAL A 19 15.02 18.40 12.30
N ASP A 20 15.22 19.07 13.44
CA ASP A 20 16.03 18.53 14.54
C ASP A 20 15.39 17.26 15.14
N ALA A 21 14.06 17.23 15.29
CA ALA A 21 13.33 16.05 15.75
C ALA A 21 13.43 14.88 14.76
N LEU A 22 13.33 15.15 13.46
CA LEU A 22 13.54 14.15 12.39
C LEU A 22 14.98 13.63 12.39
N ASN A 23 15.97 14.51 12.58
CA ASN A 23 17.36 14.10 12.71
C ASN A 23 17.57 13.22 13.94
N SER A 24 17.02 13.60 15.10
CA SER A 24 17.10 12.80 16.33
C SER A 24 16.46 11.41 16.16
N HIS A 25 15.33 11.34 15.47
CA HIS A 25 14.71 10.06 15.11
C HIS A 25 15.65 9.22 14.23
N ILE A 26 16.23 9.83 13.19
CA ILE A 26 17.13 9.12 12.26
C ILE A 26 18.38 8.63 12.96
N GLU A 27 19.05 9.47 13.75
CA GLU A 27 20.24 9.11 14.52
C GLU A 27 19.95 7.98 15.50
N THR A 28 18.79 7.99 16.14
CA THR A 28 18.38 6.91 17.05
C THR A 28 18.22 5.60 16.30
N VAL A 29 17.49 5.60 15.17
CA VAL A 29 17.32 4.40 14.32
C VAL A 29 18.67 3.84 13.88
N GLN A 30 19.56 4.69 13.37
CA GLN A 30 20.92 4.30 12.92
C GLN A 30 21.81 3.81 14.06
N THR A 31 21.48 4.15 15.31
CA THR A 31 22.23 3.68 16.47
C THR A 31 21.73 2.32 16.96
N VAL A 32 20.41 2.10 16.96
CA VAL A 32 19.80 0.99 17.70
C VAL A 32 19.14 -0.09 16.85
N ALA A 33 18.80 0.18 15.59
CA ALA A 33 18.08 -0.76 14.75
C ALA A 33 18.99 -1.82 14.09
N HIS A 34 20.31 -1.73 14.23
CA HIS A 34 21.24 -2.75 13.75
C HIS A 34 21.33 -3.94 14.71
N SER A 35 21.69 -5.11 14.19
CA SER A 35 22.06 -6.24 15.04
C SER A 35 23.25 -5.89 15.93
N ARG A 36 23.11 -6.20 17.23
CA ARG A 36 24.22 -6.15 18.18
C ARG A 36 25.13 -7.38 18.09
N THR A 37 24.66 -8.46 17.47
CA THR A 37 25.38 -9.75 17.39
C THR A 37 26.14 -9.89 16.07
N ASN A 38 25.56 -9.43 14.97
CA ASN A 38 26.13 -9.48 13.63
C ASN A 38 25.90 -8.16 12.89
N PRO A 39 26.70 -7.12 13.18
CA PRO A 39 26.48 -5.79 12.64
C PRO A 39 26.66 -5.78 11.13
N THR A 40 25.57 -5.50 10.42
CA THR A 40 25.51 -5.26 8.98
C THR A 40 24.72 -3.98 8.72
N PRO A 41 24.74 -3.43 7.49
CA PRO A 41 23.87 -2.31 7.14
C PRO A 41 22.36 -2.59 7.27
N LEU A 42 21.92 -3.86 7.41
CA LEU A 42 20.50 -4.14 7.61
C LEU A 42 19.98 -3.51 8.91
N LEU A 43 18.69 -3.17 8.88
CA LEU A 43 17.95 -2.59 10.00
C LEU A 43 16.82 -3.52 10.40
N ALA A 44 16.48 -3.53 11.69
CA ALA A 44 15.22 -4.07 12.16
C ALA A 44 14.05 -3.25 11.61
N ASP A 45 12.91 -3.89 11.31
CA ASP A 45 11.69 -3.19 10.88
C ASP A 45 11.12 -2.27 11.96
N GLY A 46 11.50 -2.52 13.20
CA GLY A 46 11.09 -1.74 14.37
C GLY A 46 11.85 -2.16 15.62
N PHE A 47 11.71 -1.38 16.67
CA PHE A 47 12.30 -1.66 17.98
C PHE A 47 11.46 -1.06 19.11
N ASP A 48 11.64 -1.61 20.30
CA ASP A 48 11.01 -1.16 21.54
C ASP A 48 11.56 0.20 21.97
N VAL A 49 10.68 1.17 22.25
CA VAL A 49 11.05 2.56 22.55
C VAL A 49 11.78 2.76 23.88
N LEU A 50 11.79 1.76 24.77
CA LEU A 50 12.44 1.84 26.08
C LEU A 50 13.71 1.00 26.14
N SER A 51 13.65 -0.24 25.65
CA SER A 51 14.77 -1.18 25.69
C SER A 51 15.66 -1.13 24.46
N HIS A 52 15.18 -0.55 23.36
CA HIS A 52 15.83 -0.54 22.06
C HIS A 52 16.17 -1.94 21.53
N GLU A 53 15.42 -2.96 21.96
CA GLU A 53 15.49 -4.30 21.39
C GLU A 53 14.65 -4.35 20.10
N PRO A 54 15.13 -5.03 19.04
CA PRO A 54 14.40 -5.14 17.79
C PRO A 54 13.09 -5.92 17.98
N VAL A 55 12.10 -5.64 17.12
CA VAL A 55 10.89 -6.47 17.04
C VAL A 55 11.24 -7.87 16.56
N VAL A 56 10.56 -8.88 17.10
CA VAL A 56 10.88 -10.29 16.90
C VAL A 56 9.67 -11.06 16.43
N TRP A 57 9.84 -11.85 15.37
CA TRP A 57 8.88 -12.89 14.98
C TRP A 57 9.05 -14.12 15.89
N GLN A 58 7.95 -14.57 16.50
CA GLN A 58 7.93 -15.75 17.36
C GLN A 58 7.33 -16.92 16.61
N PHE A 59 8.14 -17.91 16.26
CA PHE A 59 7.71 -19.08 15.51
C PHE A 59 7.00 -20.11 16.41
N PRO A 60 6.14 -20.97 15.83
CA PRO A 60 5.45 -22.04 16.54
C PRO A 60 6.34 -22.96 17.40
N ASP A 61 7.51 -23.31 16.88
CA ASP A 61 8.48 -24.18 17.54
C ASP A 61 9.22 -23.49 18.71
N GLY A 62 9.04 -22.17 18.88
CA GLY A 62 9.71 -21.35 19.89
C GLY A 62 10.97 -20.64 19.37
N HIS A 63 11.35 -20.85 18.11
CA HIS A 63 12.37 -20.04 17.45
C HIS A 63 11.95 -18.56 17.42
N ARG A 64 12.93 -17.67 17.51
CA ARG A 64 12.76 -16.22 17.57
C ARG A 64 13.72 -15.57 16.59
N ALA A 65 13.18 -14.75 15.69
CA ALA A 65 13.98 -14.01 14.71
C ALA A 65 13.69 -12.51 14.78
N PRO A 66 14.67 -11.66 15.09
CA PRO A 66 14.53 -10.22 14.90
C PRO A 66 14.28 -9.92 13.42
N ILE A 67 13.24 -9.15 13.14
CA ILE A 67 12.70 -9.00 11.79
C ILE A 67 13.47 -7.91 11.04
N SER A 68 14.09 -8.27 9.92
CA SER A 68 14.57 -7.33 8.89
C SER A 68 13.89 -7.67 7.56
N ASN A 69 12.76 -7.02 7.28
CA ASN A 69 12.04 -7.15 6.02
C ASN A 69 12.23 -5.87 5.20
N PHE A 70 13.12 -5.93 4.23
CA PHE A 70 13.39 -4.76 3.38
C PHE A 70 12.15 -4.25 2.64
N ALA A 71 11.14 -5.09 2.40
CA ALA A 71 9.87 -4.66 1.79
C ALA A 71 9.04 -3.75 2.72
N SER A 72 9.25 -3.85 4.03
CA SER A 72 8.64 -3.05 5.10
C SER A 72 9.55 -1.91 5.58
N GLN A 73 10.46 -1.44 4.73
CA GLN A 73 11.37 -0.32 5.03
C GLN A 73 11.40 0.72 3.89
N GLN A 74 10.47 0.63 2.94
CA GLN A 74 10.51 1.44 1.72
C GLN A 74 10.18 2.92 2.00
N ASN A 75 9.29 3.22 2.95
CA ASN A 75 9.02 4.58 3.41
C ASN A 75 10.19 5.14 4.24
N TRP A 76 10.93 4.29 4.95
CA TRP A 76 12.17 4.69 5.61
C TRP A 76 13.23 5.16 4.61
N LEU A 77 13.44 4.40 3.53
CA LEU A 77 14.37 4.79 2.46
C LEU A 77 13.96 6.10 1.78
N ARG A 78 12.65 6.30 1.57
CA ARG A 78 12.09 7.57 1.09
C ARG A 78 12.34 8.71 2.08
N THR A 79 12.16 8.46 3.38
CA THR A 79 12.40 9.43 4.46
C THR A 79 13.85 9.91 4.45
N LEU A 80 14.82 8.99 4.37
CA LEU A 80 16.25 9.35 4.30
C LEU A 80 16.57 10.19 3.05
N CYS A 81 16.06 9.81 1.89
CA CYS A 81 16.25 10.60 0.67
C CYS A 81 15.55 11.97 0.75
N ALA A 82 14.35 12.03 1.34
CA ALA A 82 13.61 13.26 1.56
C ALA A 82 14.33 14.21 2.53
N MET A 83 14.94 13.67 3.59
CA MET A 83 15.77 14.43 4.52
C MET A 83 16.94 15.08 3.80
N SER A 84 17.71 14.31 3.01
CA SER A 84 18.78 14.85 2.18
C SER A 84 18.31 15.93 1.21
N ALA A 85 17.16 15.74 0.56
CA ALA A 85 16.59 16.75 -0.32
C ALA A 85 16.26 18.04 0.46
N ALA A 86 15.55 17.91 1.59
CA ALA A 86 15.08 19.04 2.40
C ALA A 86 16.24 19.84 3.03
N THR A 87 17.28 19.19 3.55
CA THR A 87 18.40 19.84 4.24
C THR A 87 19.56 20.19 3.32
N GLY A 88 19.79 19.40 2.27
CA GLY A 88 20.99 19.47 1.43
C GLY A 88 22.15 18.61 1.95
N GLU A 89 21.98 17.87 3.05
CA GLU A 89 22.99 16.97 3.61
C GLU A 89 22.88 15.57 2.99
N THR A 90 23.93 15.11 2.32
CA THR A 90 23.87 13.86 1.53
C THR A 90 23.99 12.58 2.36
N SER A 91 24.42 12.67 3.61
CA SER A 91 24.67 11.54 4.51
C SER A 91 23.44 10.63 4.68
N TYR A 92 22.23 11.18 4.75
CA TYR A 92 21.00 10.39 4.88
C TYR A 92 20.73 9.54 3.62
N GLN A 93 20.83 10.13 2.43
CA GLN A 93 20.71 9.39 1.18
C GLN A 93 21.83 8.33 1.02
N GLU A 94 23.05 8.63 1.48
CA GLU A 94 24.16 7.67 1.50
C GLU A 94 23.84 6.47 2.38
N GLN A 95 23.18 6.67 3.53
CA GLN A 95 22.68 5.57 4.37
C GLN A 95 21.63 4.74 3.62
N ALA A 96 20.64 5.37 2.97
CA ALA A 96 19.64 4.64 2.19
C ALA A 96 20.28 3.80 1.06
N THR A 97 21.32 4.34 0.43
CA THR A 97 22.12 3.67 -0.60
C THR A 97 22.87 2.48 -0.01
N LEU A 98 23.51 2.64 1.15
CA LEU A 98 24.27 1.60 1.83
C LEU A 98 23.40 0.39 2.21
N VAL A 99 22.24 0.63 2.84
CA VAL A 99 21.31 -0.45 3.22
C VAL A 99 20.80 -1.18 1.97
N SER A 100 20.42 -0.43 0.93
CA SER A 100 19.91 -0.99 -0.32
C SER A 100 20.97 -1.81 -1.06
N ASP A 101 22.21 -1.32 -1.15
CA ASP A 101 23.29 -2.02 -1.83
C ASP A 101 23.62 -3.34 -1.12
N TYR A 102 23.72 -3.31 0.21
CA TYR A 102 23.92 -4.50 1.00
C TYR A 102 22.79 -5.52 0.78
N PHE A 103 21.53 -5.08 0.85
CA PHE A 103 20.40 -5.97 0.64
C PHE A 103 20.43 -6.63 -0.75
N LEU A 104 20.62 -5.83 -1.80
CA LEU A 104 20.67 -6.31 -3.19
C LEU A 104 21.87 -7.23 -3.42
N ASN A 105 22.97 -7.08 -2.68
CA ASN A 105 24.15 -7.94 -2.79
C ASN A 105 24.03 -9.29 -2.08
N HIS A 106 23.15 -9.42 -1.11
CA HIS A 106 23.10 -10.60 -0.25
C HIS A 106 21.76 -11.37 -0.30
N PHE A 107 20.63 -10.72 -0.58
CA PHE A 107 19.30 -11.30 -0.37
C PHE A 107 18.42 -11.30 -1.63
N VAL A 108 19.06 -11.57 -2.77
CA VAL A 108 18.41 -11.74 -4.07
C VAL A 108 18.60 -13.18 -4.53
N ASP A 109 17.50 -13.83 -4.88
CA ASP A 109 17.53 -15.15 -5.50
C ASP A 109 18.09 -15.03 -6.93
N LYS A 110 19.18 -15.76 -7.20
CA LYS A 110 19.90 -15.64 -8.49
C LYS A 110 19.14 -16.24 -9.67
N THR A 111 18.22 -17.16 -9.42
CA THR A 111 17.50 -17.90 -10.46
C THR A 111 16.28 -17.13 -10.93
N SER A 112 15.46 -16.70 -9.97
CA SER A 112 14.22 -15.97 -10.22
C SER A 112 14.41 -14.45 -10.31
N GLY A 113 15.48 -13.92 -9.72
CA GLY A 113 15.65 -12.47 -9.54
C GLY A 113 14.80 -11.88 -8.40
N LEU A 114 13.99 -12.70 -7.72
CA LEU A 114 13.15 -12.25 -6.62
C LEU A 114 13.97 -11.92 -5.38
N PHE A 115 13.50 -10.95 -4.60
CA PHE A 115 14.11 -10.59 -3.33
C PHE A 115 13.54 -11.44 -2.19
N TYR A 116 14.35 -11.76 -1.19
CA TYR A 116 13.90 -12.47 0.01
C TYR A 116 13.24 -11.50 1.01
N TRP A 117 12.02 -11.08 0.69
CA TRP A 117 11.27 -10.02 1.38
C TRP A 117 9.74 -10.17 1.19
N GLY A 118 8.96 -9.23 1.72
CA GLY A 118 7.52 -9.12 1.48
C GLY A 118 6.68 -9.86 2.52
N GLY A 119 5.44 -10.20 2.19
CA GLY A 119 4.45 -10.69 3.16
C GLY A 119 4.82 -11.99 3.85
N HIS A 120 5.67 -12.83 3.25
CA HIS A 120 5.95 -14.19 3.71
C HIS A 120 7.44 -14.53 3.79
N ARG A 121 8.31 -13.53 3.62
CA ARG A 121 9.77 -13.68 3.72
C ARG A 121 10.40 -12.44 4.33
N PHE A 122 11.41 -12.66 5.15
CA PHE A 122 12.26 -11.62 5.71
C PHE A 122 13.65 -12.18 6.02
N ILE A 123 14.56 -11.35 6.50
CA ILE A 123 15.89 -11.75 6.95
C ILE A 123 15.94 -11.70 8.47
N ASN A 124 16.41 -12.76 9.10
CA ASN A 124 16.77 -12.75 10.51
C ASN A 124 17.97 -11.81 10.69
N LEU A 125 17.74 -10.68 11.37
CA LEU A 125 18.74 -9.61 11.46
C LEU A 125 20.05 -10.06 12.12
N ASP A 126 20.00 -11.04 13.02
CA ASP A 126 21.16 -11.53 13.76
C ASP A 126 21.93 -12.62 12.99
N THR A 127 21.21 -13.56 12.37
CA THR A 127 21.84 -14.73 11.72
C THR A 127 22.06 -14.55 10.22
N LEU A 128 21.39 -13.56 9.61
CA LEU A 128 21.30 -13.32 8.17
C LEU A 128 20.66 -14.48 7.39
N ALA A 129 20.03 -15.43 8.08
CA ALA A 129 19.20 -16.45 7.45
C ALA A 129 17.95 -15.80 6.87
N SER A 130 17.51 -16.28 5.70
CA SER A 130 16.18 -15.91 5.23
C SER A 130 15.15 -16.76 5.96
N GLU A 131 14.17 -16.07 6.53
CA GLU A 131 13.09 -16.64 7.30
C GLU A 131 11.76 -16.40 6.60
N GLY A 132 10.72 -17.09 7.06
CA GLY A 132 9.36 -16.85 6.65
C GLY A 132 8.41 -17.83 7.34
N PRO A 133 7.16 -17.43 7.64
CA PRO A 133 6.21 -18.31 8.32
C PRO A 133 5.95 -19.59 7.50
N GLU A 134 6.18 -20.76 8.09
CA GLU A 134 6.12 -22.06 7.40
C GLU A 134 4.74 -22.32 6.79
N SER A 135 3.68 -21.88 7.48
CA SER A 135 2.29 -22.05 7.01
C SER A 135 1.99 -21.33 5.68
N LYS A 136 2.88 -20.43 5.25
CA LYS A 136 2.77 -19.65 4.02
C LYS A 136 3.73 -20.10 2.93
N ALA A 137 4.40 -21.24 3.13
CA ALA A 137 5.30 -21.87 2.17
C ALA A 137 6.47 -20.99 1.70
N GLN A 138 6.82 -19.94 2.44
CA GLN A 138 8.01 -19.12 2.20
C GLN A 138 8.11 -18.54 0.77
N VAL A 139 6.97 -18.17 0.21
CA VAL A 139 6.80 -17.60 -1.14
C VAL A 139 7.03 -16.08 -1.17
N HIS A 140 7.25 -15.52 -2.36
CA HIS A 140 7.30 -14.07 -2.54
C HIS A 140 5.87 -13.50 -2.56
N GLU A 141 5.60 -12.43 -1.82
CA GLU A 141 4.30 -11.74 -1.85
C GLU A 141 4.49 -10.23 -1.66
N LEU A 142 3.94 -9.44 -2.58
CA LEU A 142 3.73 -8.00 -2.41
C LEU A 142 2.24 -7.70 -2.58
N LYS A 143 1.72 -6.87 -1.67
CA LYS A 143 0.37 -6.29 -1.73
C LYS A 143 0.44 -4.83 -1.32
N HIS A 144 0.27 -3.92 -2.28
CA HIS A 144 0.45 -2.48 -2.12
C HIS A 144 1.75 -2.06 -1.42
N HIS A 145 2.83 -2.81 -1.64
CA HIS A 145 4.13 -2.45 -1.05
C HIS A 145 4.77 -1.26 -1.79
N LEU A 146 4.50 -1.13 -3.09
CA LEU A 146 4.97 -0.04 -3.95
C LEU A 146 6.43 0.36 -3.66
N PRO A 147 7.41 -0.57 -3.85
CA PRO A 147 8.79 -0.33 -3.45
C PRO A 147 9.39 0.93 -4.08
N TYR A 148 10.42 1.48 -3.45
CA TYR A 148 11.10 2.68 -3.93
C TYR A 148 12.07 2.34 -5.07
N TYR A 149 11.54 1.83 -6.19
CA TYR A 149 12.31 1.33 -7.32
C TYR A 149 13.31 2.34 -7.88
N THR A 150 13.04 3.64 -7.81
CA THR A 150 13.97 4.69 -8.26
C THR A 150 15.27 4.66 -7.46
N LEU A 151 15.21 4.45 -6.14
CA LEU A 151 16.42 4.27 -5.33
C LEU A 151 17.10 2.95 -5.68
N LEU A 152 16.36 1.85 -5.75
CA LEU A 152 16.92 0.52 -6.00
C LEU A 152 17.63 0.47 -7.35
N TYR A 153 17.03 1.04 -8.40
CA TYR A 153 17.62 1.15 -9.73
C TYR A 153 18.89 2.01 -9.74
N ARG A 154 18.88 3.13 -9.02
CA ARG A 154 20.07 3.99 -8.86
C ARG A 154 21.22 3.27 -8.17
N VAL A 155 20.91 2.42 -7.20
CA VAL A 155 21.90 1.63 -6.44
C VAL A 155 22.43 0.47 -7.28
N ASN A 156 21.54 -0.35 -7.86
CA ASN A 156 21.91 -1.49 -8.68
C ASN A 156 20.85 -1.75 -9.76
N ALA A 157 21.03 -1.10 -10.90
CA ALA A 157 20.13 -1.19 -12.05
C ALA A 157 19.87 -2.63 -12.49
N GLU A 158 20.91 -3.46 -12.63
CA GLU A 158 20.80 -4.84 -13.10
C GLU A 158 19.87 -5.67 -12.20
N LYS A 159 20.11 -5.64 -10.87
CA LYS A 159 19.31 -6.43 -9.94
C LYS A 159 17.88 -5.94 -9.81
N THR A 160 17.66 -4.62 -9.89
CA THR A 160 16.31 -4.07 -9.93
C THR A 160 15.56 -4.49 -11.18
N LEU A 161 16.17 -4.39 -12.37
CA LEU A 161 15.52 -4.83 -13.61
C LEU A 161 15.24 -6.34 -13.61
N ASN A 162 16.17 -7.15 -13.12
CA ASN A 162 15.99 -8.58 -12.94
C ASN A 162 14.81 -8.90 -12.00
N PHE A 163 14.68 -8.15 -10.91
CA PHE A 163 13.56 -8.29 -9.99
C PHE A 163 12.23 -7.94 -10.67
N LEU A 164 12.15 -6.82 -11.39
CA LEU A 164 10.90 -6.39 -12.04
C LEU A 164 10.40 -7.43 -13.06
N GLN A 165 11.31 -8.04 -13.82
CA GLN A 165 10.99 -9.14 -14.73
C GLN A 165 10.63 -10.43 -13.98
N GLY A 166 11.44 -10.80 -12.98
CA GLY A 166 11.24 -11.98 -12.15
C GLY A 166 9.91 -11.94 -11.40
N PHE A 167 9.51 -10.77 -10.91
CA PHE A 167 8.26 -10.53 -10.22
C PHE A 167 7.06 -10.83 -11.12
N TRP A 168 7.05 -10.31 -12.35
CA TRP A 168 6.03 -10.65 -13.34
C TRP A 168 6.02 -12.13 -13.69
N HIS A 169 7.17 -12.71 -14.01
CA HIS A 169 7.26 -14.10 -14.42
C HIS A 169 6.83 -15.08 -13.30
N ALA A 170 7.16 -14.75 -12.05
CA ALA A 170 6.81 -15.58 -10.91
C ALA A 170 5.31 -15.54 -10.60
N HIS A 171 4.68 -14.36 -10.72
CA HIS A 171 3.29 -14.14 -10.32
C HIS A 171 2.26 -14.31 -11.43
N VAL A 172 2.63 -14.18 -12.71
CA VAL A 172 1.75 -14.59 -13.81
C VAL A 172 1.89 -16.11 -13.99
N GLU A 173 0.86 -16.84 -13.57
CA GLU A 173 0.84 -18.30 -13.64
C GLU A 173 0.43 -18.80 -15.03
N ASP A 174 -0.47 -18.07 -15.68
CA ASP A 174 -0.91 -18.36 -17.04
C ASP A 174 -1.14 -17.06 -17.83
N TRP A 175 -0.27 -16.79 -18.81
CA TRP A 175 -0.35 -15.64 -19.71
C TRP A 175 -1.58 -15.67 -20.62
N ASN A 176 -2.15 -16.85 -20.86
CA ASN A 176 -3.30 -17.04 -21.73
C ASN A 176 -4.62 -16.68 -21.06
N ALA A 177 -4.76 -16.99 -19.76
CA ALA A 177 -5.93 -16.70 -18.94
C ALA A 177 -5.74 -15.49 -18.01
N LEU A 178 -4.52 -14.91 -18.02
CA LEU A 178 -4.03 -13.90 -17.08
C LEU A 178 -4.29 -14.29 -15.62
N ASP A 179 -4.02 -15.56 -15.30
CA ASP A 179 -4.13 -16.04 -13.92
C ASP A 179 -2.96 -15.50 -13.11
N LEU A 180 -3.28 -14.80 -12.02
CA LEU A 180 -2.30 -14.20 -11.13
C LEU A 180 -2.22 -15.00 -9.83
N GLY A 181 -1.01 -15.41 -9.49
CA GLY A 181 -0.66 -15.84 -8.15
C GLY A 181 -0.33 -14.60 -7.30
N ARG A 182 -1.00 -14.42 -6.16
CA ARG A 182 -0.49 -13.48 -5.13
C ARG A 182 0.84 -13.93 -4.52
N HIS A 183 1.21 -15.19 -4.73
CA HIS A 183 2.43 -15.82 -4.25
C HIS A 183 3.33 -16.19 -5.44
N GLY A 184 4.53 -15.63 -5.48
CA GLY A 184 5.56 -15.94 -6.48
C GLY A 184 6.49 -17.05 -5.99
N ASP A 185 6.82 -17.96 -6.90
CA ASP A 185 7.71 -19.09 -6.63
C ASP A 185 9.18 -18.70 -6.93
N TYR A 186 10.05 -18.80 -5.92
CA TYR A 186 11.50 -18.55 -6.05
C TYR A 186 12.21 -19.54 -6.99
N THR A 187 11.59 -20.69 -7.27
CA THR A 187 12.18 -21.71 -8.17
C THR A 187 11.94 -21.40 -9.64
N LYS A 188 11.01 -20.50 -9.98
CA LYS A 188 10.78 -20.07 -11.37
C LYS A 188 11.98 -19.29 -11.88
N THR A 189 12.61 -19.79 -12.94
CA THR A 189 13.72 -19.09 -13.59
C THR A 189 13.21 -17.82 -14.26
N ARG A 190 13.91 -16.70 -14.03
CA ARG A 190 13.56 -15.41 -14.65
C ARG A 190 13.48 -15.54 -16.16
N ASP A 191 12.45 -14.95 -16.75
CA ASP A 191 12.28 -14.77 -18.19
C ASP A 191 12.72 -13.34 -18.58
N PRO A 192 13.85 -13.15 -19.29
CA PRO A 192 14.26 -11.83 -19.77
C PRO A 192 13.30 -11.22 -20.80
N ASP A 193 12.48 -12.04 -21.46
CA ASP A 193 11.53 -11.65 -22.50
C ASP A 193 10.07 -11.64 -21.98
N VAL A 194 9.89 -11.56 -20.66
CA VAL A 194 8.59 -11.67 -19.97
C VAL A 194 7.52 -10.70 -20.49
N PHE A 195 7.89 -9.56 -21.06
CA PHE A 195 6.93 -8.59 -21.61
C PHE A 195 6.60 -8.83 -23.09
N LEU A 196 7.27 -9.77 -23.76
CA LEU A 196 6.99 -10.16 -25.15
C LEU A 196 5.87 -11.21 -25.28
N HIS A 197 5.36 -11.75 -24.16
CA HIS A 197 4.18 -12.60 -24.16
C HIS A 197 2.99 -11.88 -24.81
N ALA A 198 2.12 -12.65 -25.49
CA ALA A 198 0.95 -12.10 -26.17
C ALA A 198 -0.11 -11.63 -25.17
N ARG A 199 -0.70 -10.46 -25.44
CA ARG A 199 -1.79 -9.85 -24.65
C ARG A 199 -3.14 -10.15 -25.28
N ARG A 200 -4.14 -10.46 -24.45
CA ARG A 200 -5.55 -10.57 -24.87
C ARG A 200 -6.47 -10.31 -23.71
N ASP A 201 -7.55 -9.59 -23.95
CA ASP A 201 -8.57 -9.36 -22.93
C ASP A 201 -9.19 -10.72 -22.56
N VAL A 202 -9.20 -11.01 -21.26
CA VAL A 202 -9.78 -12.25 -20.72
C VAL A 202 -11.18 -12.00 -20.18
N VAL A 203 -11.48 -10.75 -19.81
CA VAL A 203 -12.79 -10.32 -19.37
C VAL A 203 -13.64 -9.91 -20.56
N ASP A 204 -14.85 -10.47 -20.64
CA ASP A 204 -15.90 -10.04 -21.57
C ASP A 204 -16.98 -9.26 -20.79
N PRO A 205 -17.05 -7.92 -20.90
CA PRO A 205 -18.05 -7.12 -20.20
C PRO A 205 -19.50 -7.51 -20.52
N ALA A 206 -19.76 -8.12 -21.68
CA ALA A 206 -21.10 -8.56 -22.07
C ALA A 206 -21.59 -9.78 -21.25
N GLN A 207 -20.70 -10.46 -20.52
CA GLN A 207 -21.02 -11.61 -19.68
C GLN A 207 -21.19 -11.25 -18.20
N TRP A 208 -21.03 -9.98 -17.82
CA TRP A 208 -21.19 -9.54 -16.44
C TRP A 208 -22.56 -10.02 -15.86
N PRO A 209 -22.64 -10.52 -14.61
CA PRO A 209 -21.58 -10.57 -13.58
C PRO A 209 -20.69 -11.83 -13.64
N VAL A 210 -20.80 -12.65 -14.69
CA VAL A 210 -19.93 -13.82 -14.87
C VAL A 210 -18.52 -13.36 -15.21
N LEU A 211 -17.54 -13.92 -14.50
CA LEU A 211 -16.12 -13.62 -14.67
C LEU A 211 -15.37 -14.86 -15.19
N PRO A 212 -14.20 -14.66 -15.82
CA PRO A 212 -13.29 -15.75 -16.14
C PRO A 212 -13.01 -16.64 -14.92
N LEU A 213 -13.03 -17.95 -15.13
CA LEU A 213 -12.69 -18.93 -14.10
C LEU A 213 -11.22 -19.31 -14.21
N THR A 214 -10.44 -18.97 -13.20
CA THR A 214 -9.01 -19.31 -13.10
C THR A 214 -8.72 -19.93 -11.72
N LYS A 215 -7.45 -20.03 -11.27
CA LYS A 215 -7.23 -20.30 -9.83
C LYS A 215 -7.81 -19.19 -8.96
N GLY A 216 -7.98 -17.99 -9.52
CA GLY A 216 -8.95 -16.97 -9.12
C GLY A 216 -8.51 -16.08 -7.97
N LEU A 217 -7.25 -15.63 -7.99
CA LEU A 217 -6.67 -14.75 -6.97
C LEU A 217 -6.07 -13.48 -7.60
N THR A 218 -6.71 -12.97 -8.65
CA THR A 218 -6.34 -11.73 -9.37
C THR A 218 -6.71 -10.47 -8.58
N PHE A 219 -6.43 -10.48 -7.27
CA PHE A 219 -6.75 -9.38 -6.36
C PHE A 219 -6.01 -8.12 -6.78
N VAL A 220 -6.72 -6.99 -6.74
CA VAL A 220 -6.17 -5.68 -7.09
C VAL A 220 -4.93 -5.35 -6.26
N ASN A 221 -4.83 -5.83 -5.03
CA ASN A 221 -3.67 -5.52 -4.18
C ASN A 221 -2.34 -6.13 -4.63
N ALA A 222 -2.36 -7.34 -5.20
CA ALA A 222 -1.20 -7.90 -5.88
C ALA A 222 -1.04 -7.32 -7.30
N GLY A 223 -2.17 -7.13 -8.01
CA GLY A 223 -2.17 -6.58 -9.37
C GLY A 223 -1.57 -5.18 -9.46
N THR A 224 -1.83 -4.32 -8.46
CA THR A 224 -1.28 -2.96 -8.38
C THR A 224 0.25 -2.96 -8.37
N ASP A 225 0.89 -3.82 -7.57
CA ASP A 225 2.35 -3.90 -7.52
C ASP A 225 2.93 -4.38 -8.85
N LEU A 226 2.27 -5.33 -9.53
CA LEU A 226 2.68 -5.78 -10.87
C LEU A 226 2.58 -4.65 -11.90
N ILE A 227 1.43 -3.96 -11.95
CA ILE A 227 1.24 -2.81 -12.84
C ILE A 227 2.33 -1.77 -12.59
N TYR A 228 2.56 -1.39 -11.32
CA TYR A 228 3.59 -0.43 -10.94
C TYR A 228 4.99 -0.87 -11.38
N ALA A 229 5.35 -2.14 -11.15
CA ALA A 229 6.62 -2.71 -11.55
C ALA A 229 6.85 -2.66 -13.07
N ALA A 230 5.82 -2.95 -13.88
CA ALA A 230 5.94 -2.91 -15.34
C ALA A 230 6.18 -1.49 -15.87
N PHE A 231 5.46 -0.50 -15.33
CA PHE A 231 5.66 0.89 -15.72
C PHE A 231 7.01 1.43 -15.26
N LYS A 232 7.52 1.02 -14.10
CA LYS A 232 8.89 1.37 -13.68
C LYS A 232 9.96 0.69 -14.54
N TYR A 233 9.74 -0.57 -14.94
CA TYR A 233 10.64 -1.22 -15.90
C TYR A 233 10.67 -0.45 -17.23
N ALA A 234 9.51 -0.04 -17.76
CA ALA A 234 9.41 0.78 -18.96
C ALA A 234 10.09 2.14 -18.80
N GLU A 235 9.92 2.81 -17.66
CA GLU A 235 10.57 4.10 -17.32
C GLU A 235 12.09 4.00 -17.42
N TYR A 236 12.68 2.92 -16.90
CA TYR A 236 14.14 2.77 -16.83
C TYR A 236 14.78 2.24 -18.11
N THR A 237 14.04 1.49 -18.94
CA THR A 237 14.59 0.78 -20.11
C THR A 237 14.10 1.34 -21.45
N GLY A 238 12.99 2.07 -21.46
CA GLY A 238 12.26 2.44 -22.68
C GLY A 238 11.44 1.30 -23.29
N ASP A 239 11.30 0.15 -22.60
CA ASP A 239 10.52 -0.99 -23.08
C ASP A 239 9.00 -0.70 -23.03
N LYS A 240 8.45 -0.38 -24.20
CA LYS A 240 7.01 -0.13 -24.36
C LYS A 240 6.15 -1.36 -24.13
N HIS A 241 6.68 -2.57 -24.33
CA HIS A 241 5.90 -3.79 -24.10
C HIS A 241 5.63 -4.01 -22.62
N ALA A 242 6.53 -3.58 -21.74
CA ALA A 242 6.29 -3.58 -20.30
C ALA A 242 5.13 -2.64 -19.93
N ALA A 243 5.17 -1.38 -20.39
CA ALA A 243 4.07 -0.43 -20.19
C ALA A 243 2.73 -0.95 -20.76
N ASP A 244 2.76 -1.55 -21.96
CA ASP A 244 1.56 -2.16 -22.57
C ASP A 244 0.99 -3.28 -21.69
N TRP A 245 1.84 -4.13 -21.08
CA TRP A 245 1.40 -5.18 -20.16
C TRP A 245 0.83 -4.61 -18.86
N GLY A 246 1.47 -3.59 -18.28
CA GLY A 246 0.95 -2.88 -17.11
C GLY A 246 -0.44 -2.29 -17.39
N LYS A 247 -0.60 -1.56 -18.51
CA LYS A 247 -1.87 -1.00 -18.94
C LYS A 247 -2.91 -2.10 -19.22
N HIS A 248 -2.52 -3.18 -19.88
CA HIS A 248 -3.41 -4.30 -20.20
C HIS A 248 -3.92 -5.04 -18.94
N LEU A 249 -3.06 -5.22 -17.93
CA LEU A 249 -3.47 -5.79 -16.65
C LEU A 249 -4.47 -4.87 -15.94
N TYR A 250 -4.20 -3.55 -15.88
CA TYR A 250 -5.16 -2.61 -15.30
C TYR A 250 -6.50 -2.61 -16.04
N ARG A 251 -6.46 -2.70 -17.38
CA ARG A 251 -7.65 -2.80 -18.24
C ARG A 251 -8.55 -3.98 -17.86
N GLN A 252 -8.03 -5.12 -17.39
CA GLN A 252 -8.89 -6.24 -16.99
C GLN A 252 -9.78 -5.89 -15.79
N TYR A 253 -9.27 -5.10 -14.82
CA TYR A 253 -10.10 -4.58 -13.73
C TYR A 253 -11.16 -3.58 -14.24
N VAL A 254 -10.83 -2.79 -15.26
CA VAL A 254 -11.77 -1.84 -15.88
C VAL A 254 -12.88 -2.56 -16.64
N LEU A 255 -12.55 -3.61 -17.42
CA LEU A 255 -13.52 -4.42 -18.15
C LEU A 255 -14.46 -5.20 -17.23
N ALA A 256 -14.00 -5.55 -16.02
CA ALA A 256 -14.78 -6.27 -15.03
C ALA A 256 -15.71 -5.36 -14.20
N ARG A 257 -15.66 -4.03 -14.37
CA ARG A 257 -16.59 -3.10 -13.73
C ARG A 257 -18.04 -3.43 -14.10
N ASN A 258 -18.97 -3.06 -13.22
CA ASN A 258 -20.38 -3.19 -13.53
C ASN A 258 -20.72 -2.30 -14.75
N PRO A 259 -21.43 -2.81 -15.78
CA PRO A 259 -21.68 -2.06 -17.01
C PRO A 259 -22.69 -0.90 -16.88
N GLU A 260 -23.50 -0.88 -15.82
CA GLU A 260 -24.52 0.14 -15.58
C GLU A 260 -24.02 1.24 -14.62
N THR A 261 -23.47 0.86 -13.48
CA THR A 261 -22.97 1.79 -12.45
C THR A 261 -21.54 2.23 -12.71
N GLY A 262 -20.77 1.43 -13.45
CA GLY A 262 -19.34 1.64 -13.64
C GLY A 262 -18.50 1.54 -12.36
N MET A 263 -19.05 1.00 -11.27
CA MET A 263 -18.32 0.82 -10.01
C MET A 263 -17.16 -0.18 -10.18
N PRO A 264 -16.04 0.05 -9.45
CA PRO A 264 -14.84 -0.79 -9.53
C PRO A 264 -15.08 -2.21 -9.01
N VAL A 265 -14.12 -3.08 -9.29
CA VAL A 265 -14.07 -4.46 -8.77
C VAL A 265 -12.76 -4.76 -8.05
N TYR A 266 -12.82 -5.65 -7.07
CA TYR A 266 -11.64 -6.08 -6.31
C TYR A 266 -10.73 -7.04 -7.09
N GLN A 267 -11.28 -7.76 -8.06
CA GLN A 267 -10.58 -8.73 -8.92
C GLN A 267 -11.36 -8.89 -10.23
N PHE A 268 -10.73 -9.44 -11.27
CA PHE A 268 -11.34 -9.64 -12.58
C PHE A 268 -11.59 -11.11 -12.96
N SER A 269 -11.33 -12.05 -12.04
CA SER A 269 -11.59 -13.48 -12.21
C SER A 269 -12.24 -14.08 -10.95
N SER A 270 -12.90 -15.22 -11.08
CA SER A 270 -13.41 -16.01 -9.95
C SER A 270 -12.65 -17.33 -9.85
N PRO A 271 -12.45 -17.85 -8.63
CA PRO A 271 -11.77 -19.13 -8.46
C PRO A 271 -12.65 -20.28 -8.96
N LEU A 272 -12.08 -21.05 -9.87
CA LEU A 272 -12.61 -22.32 -10.33
C LEU A 272 -12.69 -23.27 -9.12
N GLN A 273 -13.87 -23.84 -8.90
CA GLN A 273 -14.03 -24.92 -7.93
C GLN A 273 -13.27 -26.16 -8.41
N ARG A 274 -12.28 -26.58 -7.62
CA ARG A 274 -11.41 -27.74 -7.89
C ARG A 274 -11.68 -28.90 -6.93
N GLU A 275 -12.32 -28.62 -5.80
CA GLU A 275 -12.67 -29.58 -4.76
C GLU A 275 -14.16 -29.45 -4.34
N PRO A 276 -14.78 -30.50 -3.77
CA PRO A 276 -16.11 -30.40 -3.19
C PRO A 276 -16.17 -29.37 -2.06
N VAL A 277 -17.26 -28.61 -1.97
CA VAL A 277 -17.47 -27.64 -0.89
C VAL A 277 -17.60 -28.40 0.44
N PRO A 278 -16.82 -28.05 1.48
CA PRO A 278 -16.89 -28.69 2.80
C PRO A 278 -18.19 -28.31 3.53
N GLU A 279 -18.63 -29.16 4.47
CA GLU A 279 -19.78 -28.87 5.34
C GLU A 279 -19.51 -27.71 6.31
N ASP A 280 -18.24 -27.53 6.72
CA ASP A 280 -17.82 -26.41 7.57
C ASP A 280 -17.56 -25.16 6.73
N ASP A 281 -18.46 -24.19 6.84
CA ASP A 281 -18.40 -22.89 6.14
C ASP A 281 -17.13 -22.08 6.48
N ASN A 282 -16.45 -22.37 7.60
CA ASN A 282 -15.20 -21.70 7.97
C ASN A 282 -14.00 -22.16 7.10
N GLN A 283 -14.15 -23.25 6.35
CA GLN A 283 -13.17 -23.69 5.37
C GLN A 283 -13.34 -22.92 4.05
N THR A 284 -12.57 -21.84 3.91
CA THR A 284 -12.76 -20.79 2.89
C THR A 284 -11.68 -20.81 1.80
N GLN A 285 -10.95 -21.91 1.65
CA GLN A 285 -9.92 -22.06 0.62
C GLN A 285 -10.53 -21.91 -0.79
N SER A 286 -9.84 -21.22 -1.68
CA SER A 286 -10.38 -20.86 -3.01
C SER A 286 -10.57 -22.05 -3.94
N TRP A 287 -9.94 -23.21 -3.68
CA TRP A 287 -10.22 -24.42 -4.44
C TRP A 287 -11.63 -24.97 -4.21
N PHE A 288 -12.38 -24.47 -3.22
CA PHE A 288 -13.80 -24.76 -3.04
C PHE A 288 -14.72 -23.83 -3.87
N GLY A 289 -14.17 -22.98 -4.74
CA GLY A 289 -14.92 -22.03 -5.56
C GLY A 289 -14.99 -20.63 -4.95
N ASP A 290 -15.74 -19.73 -5.62
CA ASP A 290 -15.87 -18.33 -5.24
C ASP A 290 -16.48 -18.19 -3.84
N ARG A 291 -15.76 -17.51 -2.95
CA ARG A 291 -16.16 -17.44 -1.54
C ARG A 291 -17.36 -16.53 -1.33
N ALA A 292 -17.55 -15.50 -2.15
CA ALA A 292 -18.75 -14.67 -2.07
C ALA A 292 -19.97 -15.45 -2.56
N GLN A 293 -19.82 -16.25 -3.62
CA GLN A 293 -20.90 -17.11 -4.10
C GLN A 293 -21.30 -18.14 -3.05
N ARG A 294 -20.34 -18.73 -2.34
CA ARG A 294 -20.64 -19.66 -1.24
C ARG A 294 -21.40 -18.99 -0.09
N GLN A 295 -20.93 -17.83 0.36
CA GLN A 295 -21.49 -17.18 1.55
C GLN A 295 -22.81 -16.43 1.26
N PHE A 296 -22.97 -15.88 0.06
CA PHE A 296 -24.05 -14.94 -0.28
C PHE A 296 -24.87 -15.36 -1.51
N GLY A 297 -24.38 -16.28 -2.34
CA GLY A 297 -25.10 -16.78 -3.52
C GLY A 297 -26.53 -17.28 -3.25
N PRO A 298 -26.82 -17.97 -2.12
CA PRO A 298 -28.19 -18.39 -1.80
C PRO A 298 -29.20 -17.24 -1.68
N GLU A 299 -28.77 -16.04 -1.27
CA GLU A 299 -29.65 -14.88 -1.14
C GLU A 299 -29.59 -13.92 -2.32
N PHE A 300 -28.44 -13.81 -3.00
CA PHE A 300 -28.19 -12.76 -4.00
C PHE A 300 -27.94 -13.29 -5.42
N GLY A 301 -27.80 -14.61 -5.61
CA GLY A 301 -27.56 -15.20 -6.92
C GLY A 301 -26.23 -14.77 -7.54
N GLU A 302 -26.21 -14.57 -8.86
CA GLU A 302 -24.99 -14.39 -9.65
C GLU A 302 -24.16 -13.14 -9.32
N ILE A 303 -24.75 -12.12 -8.69
CA ILE A 303 -23.98 -10.93 -8.25
C ILE A 303 -22.95 -11.28 -7.18
N ALA A 304 -23.19 -12.34 -6.39
CA ALA A 304 -22.33 -12.78 -5.31
C ALA A 304 -21.05 -13.41 -5.87
N ARG A 305 -20.12 -12.55 -6.29
CA ARG A 305 -18.76 -12.88 -6.70
C ARG A 305 -17.80 -12.00 -5.94
N GLU A 306 -16.61 -12.52 -5.64
CA GLU A 306 -15.62 -11.79 -4.84
C GLU A 306 -15.27 -10.43 -5.43
N ALA A 307 -15.23 -10.35 -6.77
CA ALA A 307 -15.01 -9.12 -7.53
C ALA A 307 -16.02 -8.02 -7.23
N ASN A 308 -17.27 -8.39 -6.99
CA ASN A 308 -18.40 -7.47 -6.88
C ASN A 308 -18.64 -7.01 -5.43
N VAL A 309 -17.88 -7.54 -4.45
CA VAL A 309 -18.01 -7.18 -3.03
C VAL A 309 -17.34 -5.84 -2.74
N LEU A 310 -18.15 -4.82 -2.46
CA LEU A 310 -17.72 -3.48 -2.04
C LEU A 310 -18.13 -3.16 -0.60
N PHE A 311 -18.04 -4.17 0.28
CA PHE A 311 -18.34 -4.06 1.71
C PHE A 311 -17.27 -4.68 2.61
N ARG A 312 -16.02 -4.64 2.14
CA ARG A 312 -14.79 -4.92 2.88
C ARG A 312 -13.95 -3.64 2.96
N ASP A 313 -12.72 -3.71 3.45
CA ASP A 313 -11.77 -2.60 3.31
C ASP A 313 -11.62 -2.17 1.83
N MET A 314 -11.97 -0.91 1.57
CA MET A 314 -12.00 -0.29 0.24
C MET A 314 -10.76 0.55 -0.06
N ARG A 315 -9.82 0.69 0.88
CA ARG A 315 -8.53 1.36 0.63
C ARG A 315 -7.83 0.82 -0.63
N PRO A 316 -7.84 -0.49 -0.92
CA PRO A 316 -7.31 -1.02 -2.17
C PRO A 316 -7.84 -0.40 -3.47
N LEU A 317 -9.13 -0.04 -3.50
CA LEU A 317 -9.80 0.44 -4.70
C LEU A 317 -9.85 1.97 -4.79
N LEU A 318 -9.84 2.63 -3.63
CA LEU A 318 -10.05 4.08 -3.55
C LEU A 318 -8.77 4.83 -3.25
N ILE A 319 -7.76 4.17 -2.70
CA ILE A 319 -6.49 4.77 -2.29
C ILE A 319 -5.33 4.10 -3.00
N ASP A 320 -4.94 2.89 -2.61
CA ASP A 320 -3.64 2.32 -2.98
C ASP A 320 -3.48 2.15 -4.51
N ASN A 321 -4.47 1.54 -5.17
CA ASN A 321 -4.44 1.37 -6.62
C ASN A 321 -4.49 2.73 -7.35
N PRO A 322 -5.46 3.63 -7.08
CA PRO A 322 -5.46 4.97 -7.66
C PRO A 322 -4.15 5.74 -7.46
N LEU A 323 -3.55 5.75 -6.26
CA LEU A 323 -2.29 6.45 -6.01
C LEU A 323 -1.15 5.90 -6.85
N ALA A 324 -1.04 4.58 -7.00
CA ALA A 324 -0.05 3.96 -7.87
C ALA A 324 -0.27 4.33 -9.34
N MET A 325 -1.51 4.30 -9.83
CA MET A 325 -1.82 4.67 -11.20
C MET A 325 -1.54 6.16 -11.47
N LEU A 326 -1.86 7.04 -10.52
CA LEU A 326 -1.63 8.48 -10.64
C LEU A 326 -0.13 8.84 -10.59
N ASP A 327 0.69 8.10 -9.82
CA ASP A 327 2.17 8.22 -9.85
C ASP A 327 2.75 7.81 -11.22
N ILE A 328 2.23 6.72 -11.79
CA ILE A 328 2.57 6.30 -13.16
C ILE A 328 2.23 7.42 -14.14
N LEU A 329 0.98 7.90 -14.11
CA LEU A 329 0.46 8.90 -15.06
C LEU A 329 1.14 10.27 -14.94
N HIS A 330 1.68 10.61 -13.77
CA HIS A 330 2.48 11.82 -13.60
C HIS A 330 3.76 11.79 -14.45
N SER A 331 4.41 10.63 -14.56
CA SER A 331 5.67 10.45 -15.32
C SER A 331 5.46 9.94 -16.75
N GLN A 332 4.40 9.18 -16.98
CA GLN A 332 4.05 8.53 -18.24
C GLN A 332 2.56 8.80 -18.56
N PRO A 333 2.22 10.00 -19.06
CA PRO A 333 0.83 10.38 -19.31
C PRO A 333 0.12 9.45 -20.32
N ASP A 334 -1.10 9.04 -19.98
CA ASP A 334 -1.99 8.24 -20.82
C ASP A 334 -3.44 8.62 -20.51
N ASP A 335 -4.08 9.36 -21.43
CA ASP A 335 -5.42 9.94 -21.22
C ASP A 335 -6.51 8.86 -21.01
N GLU A 336 -6.36 7.70 -21.64
CA GLU A 336 -7.32 6.60 -21.53
C GLU A 336 -7.26 6.00 -20.11
N MET A 337 -6.05 5.72 -19.63
CA MET A 337 -5.81 5.19 -18.29
C MET A 337 -6.20 6.21 -17.21
N LEU A 338 -5.92 7.50 -17.40
CA LEU A 338 -6.39 8.57 -16.51
C LEU A 338 -7.94 8.59 -16.45
N GLY A 339 -8.60 8.50 -17.62
CA GLY A 339 -10.05 8.40 -17.70
C GLY A 339 -10.61 7.19 -16.93
N TRP A 340 -9.92 6.04 -16.97
CA TRP A 340 -10.31 4.87 -16.17
C TRP A 340 -10.18 5.09 -14.67
N VAL A 341 -9.12 5.74 -14.19
CA VAL A 341 -8.94 6.07 -12.77
C VAL A 341 -10.05 7.01 -12.30
N ILE A 342 -10.27 8.12 -13.02
CA ILE A 342 -11.26 9.15 -12.68
C ILE A 342 -12.68 8.58 -12.66
N SER A 343 -13.06 7.84 -13.71
CA SER A 343 -14.38 7.20 -13.76
C SER A 343 -14.59 6.19 -12.64
N GLY A 344 -13.57 5.40 -12.29
CA GLY A 344 -13.67 4.44 -11.18
C GLY A 344 -13.94 5.11 -9.83
N LEU A 345 -13.23 6.21 -9.55
CA LEU A 345 -13.44 7.01 -8.34
C LEU A 345 -14.84 7.65 -8.34
N LYS A 346 -15.20 8.40 -9.39
CA LYS A 346 -16.49 9.09 -9.49
C LYS A 346 -17.66 8.13 -9.35
N ASN A 347 -17.62 7.01 -10.08
CA ASN A 347 -18.68 6.00 -10.04
C ASN A 347 -18.79 5.35 -8.66
N TYR A 348 -17.68 5.10 -7.95
CA TYR A 348 -17.79 4.58 -6.59
C TYR A 348 -18.48 5.60 -5.67
N TYR A 349 -17.99 6.84 -5.60
CA TYR A 349 -18.53 7.85 -4.69
C TYR A 349 -19.98 8.24 -5.01
N GLN A 350 -20.37 8.26 -6.29
CA GLN A 350 -21.74 8.54 -6.70
C GLN A 350 -22.76 7.60 -6.04
N TYR A 351 -22.44 6.32 -5.90
CA TYR A 351 -23.35 5.32 -5.34
C TYR A 351 -23.12 5.11 -3.83
N ALA A 352 -21.86 5.03 -3.40
CA ALA A 352 -21.51 4.64 -2.05
C ALA A 352 -21.47 5.80 -1.05
N TYR A 353 -21.18 7.04 -1.47
CA TYR A 353 -21.01 8.13 -0.53
C TYR A 353 -22.35 8.64 0.01
N ASP A 354 -22.47 8.69 1.34
CA ASP A 354 -23.53 9.42 2.03
C ASP A 354 -22.97 10.73 2.59
N VAL A 355 -23.27 11.82 1.88
CA VAL A 355 -22.87 13.19 2.25
C VAL A 355 -23.47 13.63 3.59
N THR A 356 -24.59 13.05 4.04
CA THR A 356 -25.24 13.46 5.30
C THR A 356 -24.50 12.93 6.50
N SER A 357 -24.09 11.66 6.45
CA SER A 357 -23.41 10.96 7.55
C SER A 357 -21.88 10.96 7.42
N ASN A 358 -21.33 11.45 6.30
CA ASN A 358 -19.92 11.36 5.94
C ASN A 358 -19.40 9.90 5.96
N THR A 359 -20.19 8.97 5.42
CA THR A 359 -19.85 7.53 5.39
C THR A 359 -19.93 6.95 3.98
N LEU A 360 -19.29 5.80 3.79
CA LEU A 360 -19.42 4.96 2.61
C LEU A 360 -20.34 3.78 2.92
N ARG A 361 -21.36 3.58 2.08
CA ARG A 361 -22.27 2.43 2.19
C ARG A 361 -21.54 1.13 1.81
N PRO A 362 -21.76 0.01 2.52
CA PRO A 362 -21.42 -1.32 2.04
C PRO A 362 -22.31 -1.67 0.84
N MET A 363 -21.71 -2.08 -0.29
CA MET A 363 -22.48 -2.32 -1.53
C MET A 363 -22.07 -3.57 -2.28
N TRP A 364 -22.99 -4.09 -3.09
CA TRP A 364 -22.61 -4.79 -4.32
C TRP A 364 -22.28 -3.76 -5.40
N ASN A 365 -21.35 -4.07 -6.31
CA ASN A 365 -20.97 -3.13 -7.38
C ASN A 365 -22.08 -2.82 -8.40
N ASN A 366 -23.23 -3.50 -8.37
CA ASN A 366 -24.42 -3.13 -9.13
C ASN A 366 -25.25 -2.00 -8.48
N GLY A 367 -24.76 -1.42 -7.38
CA GLY A 367 -25.43 -0.32 -6.69
C GLY A 367 -26.42 -0.77 -5.62
N GLN A 368 -26.55 -2.06 -5.34
CA GLN A 368 -27.36 -2.53 -4.22
C GLN A 368 -26.69 -2.18 -2.89
N ASP A 369 -27.34 -1.33 -2.10
CA ASP A 369 -26.96 -1.01 -0.72
C ASP A 369 -27.18 -2.23 0.19
N MET A 370 -26.16 -2.57 0.96
CA MET A 370 -26.11 -3.71 1.87
C MET A 370 -26.11 -3.29 3.35
N THR A 371 -26.34 -2.00 3.63
CA THR A 371 -26.38 -1.47 5.00
C THR A 371 -27.40 -2.22 5.86
N GLY A 372 -26.96 -2.74 7.02
CA GLY A 372 -27.79 -3.49 7.95
C GLY A 372 -28.01 -4.95 7.57
N TYR A 373 -27.50 -5.43 6.44
CA TYR A 373 -27.55 -6.86 6.11
C TYR A 373 -26.74 -7.67 7.13
N ARG A 374 -27.32 -8.77 7.61
CA ARG A 374 -26.68 -9.71 8.53
C ARG A 374 -26.37 -11.02 7.83
N PHE A 375 -25.13 -11.47 7.93
CA PHE A 375 -24.68 -12.71 7.30
C PHE A 375 -25.53 -13.88 7.79
N ARG A 376 -26.06 -14.67 6.84
CA ARG A 376 -26.92 -15.83 7.15
C ARG A 376 -26.13 -17.06 7.59
N ARG A 377 -24.83 -17.08 7.27
CA ARG A 377 -23.91 -18.20 7.51
C ARG A 377 -22.47 -17.69 7.68
N ASP A 378 -21.63 -18.54 8.25
CA ASP A 378 -20.19 -18.31 8.30
C ASP A 378 -19.61 -18.30 6.88
N GLY A 379 -18.39 -17.80 6.75
CA GLY A 379 -17.69 -17.80 5.47
C GLY A 379 -16.53 -16.82 5.46
N TYR A 380 -16.02 -16.57 4.26
CA TYR A 380 -14.79 -15.79 4.06
C TYR A 380 -14.91 -14.34 4.55
N TYR A 381 -16.10 -13.76 4.49
CA TYR A 381 -16.32 -12.37 4.85
C TYR A 381 -16.63 -12.17 6.34
N GLY A 382 -16.87 -13.26 7.09
CA GLY A 382 -17.13 -13.22 8.52
C GLY A 382 -18.12 -14.27 8.98
N LYS A 383 -18.43 -14.23 10.28
CA LYS A 383 -19.32 -15.20 10.92
C LYS A 383 -20.80 -14.86 10.70
N ALA A 384 -21.67 -15.86 10.83
CA ALA A 384 -23.11 -15.68 10.85
C ALA A 384 -23.50 -14.63 11.89
N GLY A 385 -24.43 -13.74 11.52
CA GLY A 385 -24.91 -12.65 12.37
C GLY A 385 -24.07 -11.36 12.31
N THR A 386 -22.87 -11.37 11.71
CA THR A 386 -22.11 -10.15 11.41
C THR A 386 -22.96 -9.22 10.56
N GLU A 387 -23.07 -7.96 11.00
CA GLU A 387 -23.85 -6.91 10.35
C GLU A 387 -22.94 -6.00 9.54
N LEU A 388 -23.32 -5.75 8.28
CA LEU A 388 -22.66 -4.77 7.44
C LEU A 388 -23.07 -3.36 7.85
N LYS A 389 -22.09 -2.55 8.22
CA LYS A 389 -22.27 -1.15 8.64
C LYS A 389 -21.58 -0.22 7.64
N PRO A 390 -22.03 1.05 7.55
CA PRO A 390 -21.29 2.07 6.81
C PRO A 390 -19.86 2.22 7.32
N PHE A 391 -18.94 2.51 6.42
CA PHE A 391 -17.54 2.81 6.73
C PHE A 391 -17.39 4.31 6.95
N ALA A 392 -16.63 4.73 7.97
CA ALA A 392 -16.27 6.13 8.12
C ALA A 392 -15.42 6.59 6.93
N LEU A 393 -15.69 7.79 6.42
CA LEU A 393 -14.84 8.41 5.39
C LEU A 393 -13.75 9.24 6.08
N GLU A 394 -12.55 8.67 6.17
CA GLU A 394 -11.37 9.31 6.75
C GLU A 394 -10.73 10.31 5.76
N GLY A 395 -9.88 11.21 6.27
CA GLY A 395 -9.13 12.17 5.45
C GLY A 395 -8.23 11.53 4.37
N ASP A 396 -7.82 10.28 4.55
CA ASP A 396 -6.95 9.55 3.62
C ASP A 396 -7.56 9.39 2.21
N TYR A 397 -8.90 9.35 2.12
CA TYR A 397 -9.62 9.22 0.86
C TYR A 397 -9.51 10.45 -0.05
N LEU A 398 -9.02 11.59 0.47
CA LEU A 398 -8.87 12.82 -0.32
C LEU A 398 -7.65 12.82 -1.23
N LEU A 399 -6.53 12.21 -0.83
CA LEU A 399 -5.28 12.29 -1.61
C LEU A 399 -5.43 11.78 -3.06
N PRO A 400 -6.05 10.61 -3.32
CA PRO A 400 -6.28 10.13 -4.67
C PRO A 400 -7.14 11.06 -5.52
N LEU A 401 -8.20 11.64 -4.92
CA LEU A 401 -9.08 12.60 -5.58
C LEU A 401 -8.32 13.88 -5.96
N VAL A 402 -7.53 14.42 -5.03
CA VAL A 402 -6.71 15.62 -5.26
C VAL A 402 -5.68 15.38 -6.35
N ARG A 403 -4.96 14.25 -6.34
CA ARG A 403 -4.01 13.90 -7.40
C ARG A 403 -4.68 13.77 -8.76
N ALA A 404 -5.83 13.09 -8.81
CA ALA A 404 -6.61 12.94 -10.03
C ALA A 404 -7.09 14.31 -10.57
N TYR A 405 -7.54 15.21 -9.68
CA TYR A 405 -7.89 16.59 -10.05
C TYR A 405 -6.67 17.37 -10.55
N CYS A 406 -5.53 17.30 -9.87
CA CYS A 406 -4.32 18.03 -10.27
C CYS A 406 -3.82 17.62 -11.66
N LEU A 407 -3.99 16.35 -12.04
CA LEU A 407 -3.61 15.84 -13.37
C LEU A 407 -4.63 16.13 -14.47
N SER A 408 -5.91 16.31 -14.14
CA SER A 408 -7.00 16.36 -15.13
C SER A 408 -7.73 17.70 -15.23
N GLY A 409 -7.78 18.48 -14.15
CA GLY A 409 -8.68 19.61 -14.02
C GLY A 409 -10.16 19.25 -14.00
N ASP A 410 -10.54 17.98 -13.71
CA ASP A 410 -11.96 17.56 -13.65
C ASP A 410 -12.70 18.28 -12.51
N GLU A 411 -13.62 19.18 -12.87
CA GLU A 411 -14.34 20.02 -11.91
C GLU A 411 -15.34 19.23 -11.05
N ASP A 412 -15.82 18.05 -11.48
CA ASP A 412 -16.67 17.22 -10.63
C ASP A 412 -15.85 16.58 -9.50
N LEU A 413 -14.60 16.20 -9.78
CA LEU A 413 -13.67 15.77 -8.72
C LEU A 413 -13.42 16.92 -7.74
N TYR A 414 -13.22 18.14 -8.23
CA TYR A 414 -13.04 19.30 -7.36
C TYR A 414 -14.28 19.58 -6.50
N ALA A 415 -15.49 19.44 -7.07
CA ALA A 415 -16.73 19.57 -6.32
C ALA A 415 -16.87 18.48 -5.23
N LEU A 416 -16.47 17.24 -5.53
CA LEU A 416 -16.43 16.15 -4.57
C LEU A 416 -15.43 16.41 -3.43
N ILE A 417 -14.21 16.85 -3.78
CA ILE A 417 -13.17 17.22 -2.82
C ILE A 417 -13.68 18.30 -1.86
N ASN A 418 -14.30 19.37 -2.39
CA ASN A 418 -14.84 20.44 -1.56
C ASN A 418 -15.97 19.95 -0.64
N THR A 419 -16.83 19.06 -1.13
CA THR A 419 -17.88 18.44 -0.31
C THR A 419 -17.29 17.68 0.87
N MET A 420 -16.31 16.81 0.62
CA MET A 420 -15.64 16.02 1.66
C MET A 420 -14.87 16.91 2.64
N LEU A 421 -14.14 17.91 2.15
CA LEU A 421 -13.42 18.86 3.00
C LEU A 421 -14.36 19.67 3.89
N THR A 422 -15.52 20.06 3.38
CA THR A 422 -16.52 20.77 4.19
C THR A 422 -16.97 19.91 5.36
N ARG A 423 -17.15 18.60 5.15
CA ARG A 423 -17.50 17.67 6.24
C ARG A 423 -16.37 17.46 7.22
N LEU A 424 -15.15 17.25 6.74
CA LEU A 424 -13.99 17.07 7.61
C LEU A 424 -13.68 18.33 8.44
N ASN A 425 -14.01 19.52 7.95
CA ASN A 425 -13.87 20.77 8.71
C ASN A 425 -14.88 20.91 9.87
N ASP A 426 -15.96 20.10 9.88
CA ASP A 426 -16.91 20.05 10.99
C ASP A 426 -16.41 19.12 12.12
N GLU A 427 -15.35 18.33 11.86
CA GLU A 427 -14.73 17.38 12.80
C GLU A 427 -13.51 18.02 13.50
N ASP A 428 -13.05 17.42 14.61
CA ASP A 428 -11.84 17.88 15.27
C ASP A 428 -10.62 17.59 14.39
N ILE A 429 -9.78 18.61 14.13
CA ILE A 429 -8.55 18.46 13.35
C ILE A 429 -7.64 17.39 13.95
N TYR A 430 -7.62 17.22 15.27
CA TYR A 430 -6.90 16.12 15.90
C TYR A 430 -7.43 14.80 15.36
N ASP A 431 -8.72 14.55 15.32
CA ASP A 431 -9.27 13.25 14.91
C ASP A 431 -9.05 12.94 13.43
N VAL A 432 -9.13 13.93 12.55
CA VAL A 432 -9.00 13.72 11.09
C VAL A 432 -7.57 13.79 10.56
N ALA A 433 -6.63 14.36 11.32
CA ALA A 433 -5.26 14.56 10.85
C ALA A 433 -4.57 13.23 10.55
N SER A 434 -4.13 13.10 9.30
CA SER A 434 -3.40 11.94 8.81
C SER A 434 -2.30 12.35 7.83
N PRO A 435 -1.26 11.50 7.63
CA PRO A 435 -0.23 11.73 6.64
C PRO A 435 -0.78 11.96 5.22
N MET A 436 -1.81 11.21 4.80
CA MET A 436 -2.38 11.36 3.46
C MET A 436 -3.23 12.63 3.33
N LEU A 437 -3.96 13.03 4.37
CA LEU A 437 -4.69 14.30 4.37
C LEU A 437 -3.73 15.50 4.30
N LEU A 438 -2.62 15.44 5.04
CA LEU A 438 -1.55 16.46 4.95
C LEU A 438 -1.05 16.60 3.51
N LEU A 439 -0.71 15.48 2.85
CA LEU A 439 -0.27 15.50 1.45
C LEU A 439 -1.34 16.05 0.51
N ALA A 440 -2.61 15.68 0.70
CA ALA A 440 -3.71 16.20 -0.10
C ALA A 440 -3.78 17.73 0.00
N MET A 441 -3.59 18.29 1.20
CA MET A 441 -3.61 19.74 1.40
C MET A 441 -2.38 20.43 0.81
N ILE A 442 -1.18 19.81 0.90
CA ILE A 442 0.03 20.35 0.26
C ILE A 442 -0.15 20.43 -1.26
N GLU A 443 -0.59 19.33 -1.88
CA GLU A 443 -0.76 19.26 -3.34
C GLU A 443 -1.87 20.20 -3.82
N LEU A 444 -2.99 20.31 -3.08
CA LEU A 444 -4.06 21.25 -3.40
C LEU A 444 -3.61 22.72 -3.25
N ALA A 445 -2.81 23.03 -2.23
CA ALA A 445 -2.26 24.37 -2.02
C ALA A 445 -1.33 24.78 -3.16
N GLU A 446 -0.43 23.89 -3.58
CA GLU A 446 0.47 24.12 -4.70
C GLU A 446 -0.31 24.25 -6.01
N HIS A 447 -1.23 23.32 -6.30
CA HIS A 447 -1.97 23.35 -7.57
C HIS A 447 -2.87 24.58 -7.69
N LYS A 448 -3.53 25.00 -6.61
CA LYS A 448 -4.43 26.18 -6.60
C LYS A 448 -3.73 27.48 -6.24
N GLN A 449 -2.43 27.44 -5.92
CA GLN A 449 -1.66 28.59 -5.41
C GLN A 449 -2.40 29.29 -4.27
N SER A 450 -2.84 28.53 -3.25
CA SER A 450 -3.71 29.01 -2.17
C SER A 450 -3.02 29.03 -0.82
N GLU A 451 -2.82 30.23 -0.26
CA GLU A 451 -2.27 30.41 1.10
C GLU A 451 -3.17 29.76 2.16
N LYS A 452 -4.49 29.76 1.97
CA LYS A 452 -5.44 29.12 2.89
C LYS A 452 -5.17 27.62 2.99
N TRP A 453 -4.96 26.94 1.87
CA TRP A 453 -4.66 25.51 1.88
C TRP A 453 -3.26 25.22 2.42
N ALA A 454 -2.29 26.10 2.16
CA ALA A 454 -0.96 25.99 2.76
C ALA A 454 -1.01 26.11 4.29
N GLU A 455 -1.85 27.02 4.81
CA GLU A 455 -2.10 27.17 6.25
C GLU A 455 -2.76 25.93 6.85
N ASN A 456 -3.76 25.35 6.17
CA ASN A 456 -4.39 24.11 6.61
C ASN A 456 -3.39 22.95 6.63
N ALA A 457 -2.54 22.83 5.61
CA ALA A 457 -1.47 21.82 5.59
C ALA A 457 -0.52 22.00 6.79
N TRP A 458 -0.19 23.23 7.15
CA TRP A 458 0.64 23.47 8.33
C TRP A 458 -0.04 23.02 9.63
N GLN A 459 -1.30 23.36 9.85
CA GLN A 459 -2.04 22.97 11.06
C GLN A 459 -2.11 21.45 11.20
N LEU A 460 -2.34 20.74 10.10
CA LEU A 460 -2.29 19.28 10.08
C LEU A 460 -0.91 18.75 10.46
N ALA A 461 0.17 19.38 10.00
CA ALA A 461 1.52 18.97 10.35
C ALA A 461 1.86 19.24 11.82
N GLU A 462 1.38 20.32 12.42
CA GLU A 462 1.50 20.56 13.87
C GLU A 462 0.83 19.46 14.68
N VAL A 463 -0.42 19.13 14.33
CA VAL A 463 -1.17 18.05 14.98
C VAL A 463 -0.46 16.70 14.83
N LEU A 464 0.00 16.36 13.62
CA LEU A 464 0.72 15.11 13.38
C LEU A 464 2.04 15.06 14.16
N PHE A 465 2.77 16.18 14.23
CA PHE A 465 3.99 16.26 15.02
C PHE A 465 3.71 16.01 16.50
N GLU A 466 2.71 16.66 17.08
CA GLU A 466 2.33 16.46 18.49
C GLU A 466 1.84 15.03 18.78
N LYS A 467 1.08 14.45 17.85
CA LYS A 467 0.57 13.09 17.97
C LYS A 467 1.67 12.03 17.91
N HIS A 468 2.70 12.25 17.09
CA HIS A 468 3.63 11.20 16.72
C HIS A 468 5.06 11.38 17.23
N CYS A 469 5.53 12.60 17.49
CA CYS A 469 6.88 12.85 17.98
C CYS A 469 6.96 12.71 19.51
N HIS A 470 7.39 11.54 19.97
CA HIS A 470 7.55 11.22 21.40
C HIS A 470 8.91 10.60 21.66
N ARG A 471 9.59 11.02 22.74
CA ARG A 471 10.89 10.46 23.15
C ARG A 471 11.98 10.57 22.07
N GLY A 472 11.96 11.63 21.26
CA GLY A 472 12.89 11.80 20.14
C GLY A 472 12.65 10.84 18.96
N LEU A 473 11.49 10.17 18.93
CA LEU A 473 11.11 9.19 17.92
C LEU A 473 9.73 9.53 17.35
N PHE A 474 9.48 9.13 16.09
CA PHE A 474 8.15 9.13 15.52
C PHE A 474 7.48 7.77 15.75
N VAL A 475 6.37 7.77 16.48
CA VAL A 475 5.60 6.59 16.90
C VAL A 475 4.10 6.85 16.75
N ARG A 476 3.28 5.79 16.69
CA ARG A 476 1.82 5.91 16.54
C ARG A 476 1.14 6.77 17.62
N SER A 477 1.61 6.69 18.87
CA SER A 477 1.25 7.63 19.95
C SER A 477 2.26 7.55 21.09
N ALA A 478 2.13 8.45 22.07
CA ALA A 478 2.92 8.43 23.31
C ALA A 478 2.86 7.08 24.05
N GLN A 479 1.78 6.32 23.93
CA GLN A 479 1.59 5.03 24.61
C GLN A 479 2.10 3.83 23.81
N HIS A 480 2.42 3.98 22.52
CA HIS A 480 2.85 2.85 21.70
C HIS A 480 4.28 2.42 22.06
N ARG A 481 4.46 1.09 22.14
CA ARG A 481 5.68 0.44 22.60
C ARG A 481 6.77 0.38 21.53
N TYR A 482 6.39 0.25 20.26
CA TYR A 482 7.36 0.04 19.18
C TYR A 482 7.38 1.21 18.18
N VAL A 483 8.58 1.55 17.71
CA VAL A 483 8.77 2.28 16.45
C VAL A 483 8.59 1.29 15.30
N ARG A 484 7.95 1.72 14.21
CA ARG A 484 7.96 1.03 12.91
C ARG A 484 8.64 1.93 11.89
N LEU A 485 9.69 1.45 11.23
CA LEU A 485 10.45 2.27 10.29
C LEU A 485 9.64 2.66 9.05
N ASP A 486 8.68 1.82 8.66
CA ASP A 486 7.82 2.09 7.50
C ASP A 486 6.65 3.04 7.78
N ASP A 487 6.51 3.53 9.01
CA ASP A 487 5.43 4.45 9.35
C ASP A 487 5.56 5.77 8.55
N PRO A 488 4.47 6.27 7.96
CA PRO A 488 4.53 7.36 6.99
C PRO A 488 4.75 8.78 7.54
N PHE A 489 4.67 8.96 8.87
CA PHE A 489 4.67 10.29 9.50
C PHE A 489 5.91 11.13 9.18
N PRO A 490 7.14 10.60 9.27
CA PRO A 490 8.36 11.37 8.99
C PRO A 490 8.38 11.87 7.54
N LEU A 491 8.01 11.03 6.58
CA LEU A 491 7.97 11.39 5.16
C LEU A 491 6.93 12.49 4.88
N ALA A 492 5.74 12.40 5.47
CA ALA A 492 4.71 13.41 5.28
C ALA A 492 5.13 14.78 5.86
N LEU A 493 5.74 14.80 7.05
CA LEU A 493 6.27 16.03 7.65
C LEU A 493 7.41 16.63 6.80
N LEU A 494 8.34 15.79 6.32
CA LEU A 494 9.40 16.22 5.40
C LEU A 494 8.86 16.80 4.10
N THR A 495 7.73 16.30 3.61
CA THR A 495 7.10 16.84 2.40
C THR A 495 6.65 18.28 2.61
N LEU A 496 6.04 18.61 3.75
CA LEU A 496 5.69 20.01 4.08
C LEU A 496 6.95 20.87 4.25
N ILE A 497 7.95 20.39 4.98
CA ILE A 497 9.22 21.11 5.19
C ILE A 497 9.88 21.44 3.84
N ALA A 498 9.88 20.48 2.91
CA ALA A 498 10.39 20.67 1.58
C ALA A 498 9.56 21.67 0.76
N ALA A 499 8.23 21.66 0.87
CA ALA A 499 7.36 22.66 0.25
C ALA A 499 7.71 24.08 0.72
N CYS A 500 7.83 24.27 2.04
CA CYS A 500 8.31 25.52 2.66
C CYS A 500 9.69 25.94 2.14
N ARG A 501 10.60 25.00 1.93
CA ARG A 501 11.95 25.26 1.40
C ARG A 501 12.03 25.33 -0.13
N ASN A 502 10.90 25.31 -0.84
CA ASN A 502 10.82 25.30 -2.31
C ASN A 502 11.58 24.12 -2.95
N LYS A 503 11.44 22.93 -2.34
CA LYS A 503 12.07 21.66 -2.74
C LYS A 503 11.07 20.52 -2.90
N LEU A 504 9.78 20.81 -3.02
CA LEU A 504 8.72 19.79 -3.10
C LEU A 504 8.98 18.76 -4.22
N ASN A 505 9.41 19.22 -5.40
CA ASN A 505 9.70 18.35 -6.55
C ASN A 505 10.89 17.39 -6.36
N ALA A 506 11.68 17.55 -5.29
CA ALA A 506 12.80 16.68 -4.97
C ALA A 506 12.42 15.56 -3.98
N ILE A 507 11.18 15.56 -3.47
CA ILE A 507 10.73 14.59 -2.47
C ILE A 507 10.25 13.31 -3.15
N PRO A 508 10.68 12.12 -2.68
CA PRO A 508 10.18 10.86 -3.19
C PRO A 508 8.66 10.74 -3.03
N PRO A 509 7.96 10.06 -3.96
CA PRO A 509 6.51 9.93 -3.88
C PRO A 509 6.11 9.09 -2.67
N PHE A 510 5.12 9.58 -1.92
CA PHE A 510 4.40 8.80 -0.92
C PHE A 510 3.22 8.10 -1.60
N LEU A 511 3.19 6.76 -1.52
CA LEU A 511 2.15 5.95 -2.16
C LEU A 511 1.46 4.93 -1.26
N THR A 512 2.02 4.55 -0.11
CA THR A 512 1.53 3.43 0.73
C THR A 512 1.80 3.66 2.22
N GLN A 513 1.03 2.97 3.08
CA GLN A 513 1.24 2.90 4.53
C GLN A 513 2.34 1.88 4.93
N GLY A 514 2.94 1.20 3.96
CA GLY A 514 4.09 0.33 4.13
C GLY A 514 3.78 -1.17 4.02
N GLY A 515 4.84 -1.99 4.12
CA GLY A 515 4.79 -3.44 4.07
C GLY A 515 4.33 -4.12 5.36
N TYR A 516 4.26 -5.45 5.32
CA TYR A 516 3.88 -6.29 6.45
C TYR A 516 4.56 -7.66 6.38
N VAL A 517 4.53 -8.39 7.50
CA VAL A 517 4.78 -9.83 7.60
C VAL A 517 3.50 -10.52 8.06
N HIS A 518 3.10 -11.58 7.38
CA HIS A 518 1.88 -12.34 7.65
C HIS A 518 2.18 -13.83 7.74
N GLY A 519 1.76 -14.45 8.83
CA GLY A 519 1.77 -15.90 8.96
C GLY A 519 1.57 -16.39 10.38
N ASP A 520 1.99 -17.63 10.63
CA ASP A 520 1.94 -18.25 11.94
C ASP A 520 2.90 -17.56 12.93
N PHE A 521 2.33 -17.20 14.07
CA PHE A 521 3.03 -16.56 15.19
C PHE A 521 2.56 -17.18 16.50
N ARG A 522 3.50 -17.39 17.42
CA ARG A 522 3.24 -17.98 18.73
C ARG A 522 2.82 -16.90 19.74
N VAL A 523 1.58 -16.98 20.22
CA VAL A 523 0.98 -16.07 21.21
C VAL A 523 0.58 -16.88 22.44
N ASN A 524 1.19 -16.62 23.60
CA ASN A 524 0.85 -17.28 24.87
C ASN A 524 0.81 -18.82 24.80
N GLY A 525 1.66 -19.42 23.96
CA GLY A 525 1.70 -20.87 23.74
C GLY A 525 0.76 -21.41 22.67
N GLU A 526 -0.06 -20.57 22.04
CA GLU A 526 -0.93 -20.93 20.91
C GLU A 526 -0.39 -20.37 19.59
N ASN A 527 -0.61 -21.09 18.49
CA ASN A 527 -0.24 -20.61 17.16
C ASN A 527 -1.43 -19.86 16.53
N ARG A 528 -1.19 -18.66 16.03
CA ARG A 528 -2.20 -17.82 15.37
C ARG A 528 -1.66 -17.29 14.06
N ILE A 529 -2.55 -17.10 13.08
CA ILE A 529 -2.21 -16.39 11.85
C ILE A 529 -2.44 -14.90 12.10
N ILE A 530 -1.37 -14.11 12.02
CA ILE A 530 -1.41 -12.66 12.28
C ILE A 530 -0.75 -11.87 11.16
N TYR A 531 -1.02 -10.57 11.13
CA TYR A 531 -0.14 -9.57 10.51
C TYR A 531 0.65 -8.87 11.62
N ASP A 532 1.94 -8.61 11.40
CA ASP A 532 2.79 -7.82 12.31
C ASP A 532 2.17 -6.43 12.60
N VAL A 533 1.67 -5.74 11.57
CA VAL A 533 1.04 -4.41 11.64
C VAL A 533 -0.23 -4.37 12.49
N GLU A 534 -0.91 -5.50 12.65
CA GLU A 534 -2.14 -5.66 13.44
C GLU A 534 -1.89 -6.22 14.84
N PHE A 535 -0.71 -6.81 15.10
CA PHE A 535 -0.44 -7.53 16.34
C PHE A 535 0.74 -6.98 17.13
N ILE A 536 1.89 -6.76 16.49
CA ILE A 536 3.12 -6.29 17.16
C ILE A 536 3.04 -4.78 17.38
N TYR A 537 2.86 -4.03 16.29
CA TYR A 537 2.96 -2.57 16.33
C TYR A 537 1.83 -1.83 17.06
N PRO A 538 0.62 -2.40 17.26
CA PRO A 538 -0.39 -1.81 18.15
C PRO A 538 -0.11 -1.98 19.65
N GLU A 539 0.94 -2.72 20.05
CA GLU A 539 1.23 -2.94 21.47
C GLU A 539 1.50 -1.61 22.20
N LEU A 540 0.88 -1.46 23.36
CA LEU A 540 1.04 -0.29 24.23
C LEU A 540 2.01 -0.60 25.36
N LEU A 541 2.67 0.45 25.86
CA LEU A 541 3.45 0.39 27.08
C LEU A 541 2.54 -0.04 28.25
N THR A 542 2.95 -1.07 28.99
CA THR A 542 2.33 -1.41 30.26
C THR A 542 2.72 -0.35 31.29
N LEU A 543 1.71 0.33 31.86
CA LEU A 543 1.87 1.33 32.93
C LEU A 543 2.44 0.73 34.21
#